data_AF-A0A3C0NNM5-F1
#
_entry.id   AF-A0A3C0NNM5-F1
#
_cell.length_a   1.000
_cell.length_b   1.000
_cell.length_c   1.000
_cell.angle_alpha   90.00
_cell.angle_beta   90.00
_cell.angle_gamma   90.00
#
_symmetry.space_group_name_H-M   'P 1'
#
loop_
_entity.id
_entity.type
_entity.pdbx_description
1 polymer ?
#
loop_
_entity_poly.entity_id
_entity_poly.type
_entity_poly.pdbx_seq_one_letter_code
_entity_poly.pdbx_strand_id
1 'polypeptide(L)'
;EFLRDSSRKEGDVSVVESAAGDGYYVVVFLAREDNHYPTVSARHILIRAEADENGAYTDEAKQAALARINEIKAEFESGDRTEESFAALAGQYSEDAGSNTNGGLYENIYKGQMVPEFDAFCFAGHKSGDIDVVYGENSGYAGYHLVYFVGEGDLYSNVIAENALLSDAVNAFVEEQIEGYEPVLRFWSRYAGR
;
A
#
# COMPACT_ATOMS: atom_id res chain seq x y z
N GLU A 1 -15.57 24.76 11.10
CA GLU A 1 -16.02 25.21 9.76
C GLU A 1 -14.87 25.57 8.83
N PHE A 2 -13.80 26.23 9.33
CA PHE A 2 -12.61 26.65 8.56
C PHE A 2 -12.10 25.65 7.50
N LEU A 3 -11.86 24.39 7.86
CA LEU A 3 -11.29 23.37 6.96
C LEU A 3 -12.23 22.95 5.80
N ARG A 4 -13.54 23.09 5.97
CA ARG A 4 -14.55 22.64 4.98
C ARG A 4 -15.01 23.74 4.02
N ASP A 5 -14.59 24.97 4.27
CA ASP A 5 -14.94 26.13 3.46
C ASP A 5 -14.37 26.00 2.04
N SER A 6 -15.22 26.13 1.02
CA SER A 6 -14.81 25.98 -0.39
C SER A 6 -13.94 27.12 -0.91
N SER A 7 -13.85 28.25 -0.21
CA SER A 7 -13.01 29.38 -0.66
C SER A 7 -11.54 29.27 -0.25
N ARG A 8 -11.16 28.21 0.48
CA ARG A 8 -9.80 28.04 1.03
C ARG A 8 -8.75 27.93 -0.05
N LYS A 9 -7.59 28.51 0.21
CA LYS A 9 -6.40 28.44 -0.65
C LYS A 9 -5.21 27.92 0.13
N GLU A 10 -4.29 27.27 -0.58
CA GLU A 10 -3.01 26.85 -0.01
C GLU A 10 -2.33 28.01 0.73
N GLY A 11 -1.89 27.74 1.96
CA GLY A 11 -1.27 28.72 2.84
C GLY A 11 -2.25 29.52 3.70
N ASP A 12 -3.57 29.35 3.56
CA ASP A 12 -4.54 29.98 4.48
C ASP A 12 -4.28 29.49 5.91
N VAL A 13 -4.09 30.42 6.85
CA VAL A 13 -3.83 30.12 8.26
C VAL A 13 -5.01 30.57 9.12
N SER A 14 -5.36 29.76 10.12
CA SER A 14 -6.30 30.15 11.17
C SER A 14 -5.89 29.57 12.51
N VAL A 15 -6.42 30.17 13.58
CA VAL A 15 -6.26 29.68 14.95
C VAL A 15 -7.60 29.13 15.41
N VAL A 16 -7.61 27.88 15.86
CA VAL A 16 -8.79 27.17 16.32
C VAL A 16 -8.61 26.83 17.79
N GLU A 17 -9.55 27.23 18.63
CA GLU A 17 -9.54 26.84 20.04
C GLU A 17 -9.85 25.35 20.20
N SER A 18 -9.17 24.69 21.14
CA SER A 18 -9.44 23.30 21.50
C SER A 18 -10.89 23.16 21.98
N ALA A 19 -11.55 22.08 21.58
CA ALA A 19 -12.91 21.78 22.05
C ALA A 19 -12.98 21.59 23.58
N ALA A 20 -11.84 21.25 24.23
CA ALA A 20 -11.73 21.14 25.69
C ALA A 20 -11.40 22.49 26.37
N GLY A 21 -11.18 23.57 25.61
CA GLY A 21 -10.84 24.90 26.13
C GLY A 21 -9.45 25.00 26.77
N ASP A 22 -8.59 24.00 26.55
CA ASP A 22 -7.27 23.86 27.18
C ASP A 22 -6.12 24.38 26.30
N GLY A 23 -6.41 24.93 25.11
CA GLY A 23 -5.39 25.46 24.23
C GLY A 23 -5.91 25.93 22.86
N TYR A 24 -4.96 26.28 21.99
CA TYR A 24 -5.21 26.74 20.63
C TYR A 24 -4.34 25.94 19.65
N TYR A 25 -4.92 25.62 18.50
CA TYR A 25 -4.26 25.02 17.35
C TYR A 25 -4.08 26.06 16.26
N VAL A 26 -2.87 26.16 15.71
CA VAL A 26 -2.64 26.88 14.46
C VAL A 26 -2.81 25.87 13.33
N VAL A 27 -3.77 26.15 12.45
CA VAL A 27 -4.10 25.29 11.31
C VAL A 27 -3.69 26.00 10.04
N VAL A 28 -2.91 25.33 9.20
CA VAL A 28 -2.55 25.79 7.86
C VAL A 28 -3.26 24.91 6.84
N PHE A 29 -3.98 25.51 5.91
CA PHE A 29 -4.60 24.81 4.80
C PHE A 29 -3.53 24.52 3.74
N LEU A 30 -3.17 23.26 3.55
CA LEU A 30 -2.17 22.86 2.56
C LEU A 30 -2.82 22.65 1.19
N ALA A 31 -3.79 21.75 1.11
CA ALA A 31 -4.50 21.45 -0.13
C ALA A 31 -5.86 20.80 0.15
N ARG A 32 -6.63 20.59 -0.91
CA ARG A 32 -7.82 19.73 -0.92
C ARG A 32 -7.73 18.79 -2.11
N GLU A 33 -7.80 17.50 -1.82
CA GLU A 33 -7.88 16.44 -2.81
C GLU A 33 -9.26 15.78 -2.68
N ASP A 34 -9.93 15.57 -3.80
CA ASP A 34 -11.20 14.84 -3.87
C ASP A 34 -10.98 13.34 -4.18
N ASN A 35 -9.71 12.91 -4.27
CA ASN A 35 -9.33 11.55 -4.64
C ASN A 35 -9.95 11.09 -5.97
N HIS A 36 -10.19 12.02 -6.90
CA HIS A 36 -10.79 11.75 -8.19
C HIS A 36 -9.73 11.37 -9.23
N TYR A 37 -9.08 10.23 -9.00
CA TYR A 37 -8.12 9.62 -9.91
C TYR A 37 -8.26 8.09 -9.84
N PRO A 38 -7.94 7.35 -10.92
CA PRO A 38 -8.00 5.90 -10.90
C PRO A 38 -6.92 5.32 -9.99
N THR A 39 -7.24 4.27 -9.24
CA THR A 39 -6.24 3.43 -8.59
C THR A 39 -5.47 2.61 -9.64
N VAL A 40 -4.36 2.00 -9.25
CA VAL A 40 -3.53 1.18 -10.14
C VAL A 40 -3.48 -0.26 -9.65
N SER A 41 -3.36 -1.20 -10.58
CA SER A 41 -2.97 -2.57 -10.28
C SER A 41 -1.60 -2.85 -10.88
N ALA A 42 -0.75 -3.53 -10.10
CA ALA A 42 0.60 -3.88 -10.50
C ALA A 42 0.97 -5.26 -9.96
N ARG A 43 1.83 -5.97 -10.68
CA ARG A 43 2.53 -7.15 -10.15
C ARG A 43 3.95 -6.77 -9.80
N HIS A 44 4.52 -7.41 -8.79
CA HIS A 44 5.92 -7.21 -8.46
C HIS A 44 6.64 -8.50 -8.08
N ILE A 45 7.96 -8.46 -8.21
CA ILE A 45 8.89 -9.48 -7.70
C ILE A 45 9.88 -8.75 -6.80
N LEU A 46 9.79 -9.00 -5.49
CA LEU A 46 10.75 -8.48 -4.52
C LEU A 46 11.93 -9.45 -4.35
N ILE A 47 13.15 -8.91 -4.43
CA ILE A 47 14.39 -9.52 -3.92
C ILE A 47 14.99 -8.58 -2.87
N ARG A 48 15.19 -9.08 -1.65
CA ARG A 48 15.72 -8.29 -0.54
C ARG A 48 17.24 -8.25 -0.57
N ALA A 49 17.80 -7.14 -0.11
CA ALA A 49 19.19 -7.07 0.29
C ALA A 49 19.34 -7.79 1.64
N GLU A 50 20.36 -8.61 1.76
CA GLU A 50 20.71 -9.26 3.03
C GLU A 50 21.17 -8.20 4.04
N ALA A 51 20.61 -8.25 5.25
CA ALA A 51 21.04 -7.42 6.36
C ALA A 51 22.27 -8.04 7.03
N ASP A 52 23.22 -7.20 7.46
CA ASP A 52 24.36 -7.64 8.24
C ASP A 52 23.96 -8.00 9.70
N GLU A 53 24.94 -8.41 10.51
CA GLU A 53 24.72 -8.78 11.91
C GLU A 53 24.13 -7.63 12.77
N ASN A 54 24.25 -6.38 12.32
CA ASN A 54 23.73 -5.18 12.98
C ASN A 54 22.40 -4.72 12.38
N GLY A 55 21.85 -5.44 11.40
CA GLY A 55 20.62 -5.06 10.69
C GLY A 55 20.82 -3.96 9.64
N ALA A 56 22.06 -3.67 9.24
CA ALA A 56 22.37 -2.69 8.21
C ALA A 56 22.47 -3.36 6.82
N TYR A 57 22.07 -2.63 5.77
CA TYR A 57 22.16 -3.10 4.39
C TYR A 57 23.38 -2.49 3.71
N THR A 58 24.40 -3.31 3.47
CA THR A 58 25.63 -2.85 2.81
C THR A 58 25.40 -2.60 1.32
N ASP A 59 26.27 -1.79 0.70
CA ASP A 59 26.21 -1.52 -0.73
C ASP A 59 26.42 -2.81 -1.55
N GLU A 60 27.24 -3.74 -1.05
CA GLU A 60 27.45 -5.06 -1.67
C GLU A 60 26.18 -5.91 -1.61
N ALA A 61 25.44 -5.90 -0.50
CA ALA A 61 24.18 -6.63 -0.38
C ALA A 61 23.11 -6.05 -1.32
N LYS A 62 23.03 -4.72 -1.43
CA LYS A 62 22.16 -4.04 -2.39
C LYS A 62 22.55 -4.39 -3.83
N GLN A 63 23.84 -4.39 -4.18
CA GLN A 63 24.30 -4.81 -5.50
C GLN A 63 23.99 -6.28 -5.82
N ALA A 64 24.09 -7.18 -4.83
CA ALA A 64 23.71 -8.58 -5.02
C ALA A 64 22.21 -8.73 -5.32
N ALA A 65 21.35 -8.03 -4.58
CA ALA A 65 19.91 -8.00 -4.85
C ALA A 65 19.60 -7.40 -6.24
N LEU A 66 20.29 -6.32 -6.62
CA LEU A 66 20.16 -5.70 -7.94
C LEU A 66 20.61 -6.64 -9.08
N ALA A 67 21.70 -7.39 -8.88
CA ALA A 67 22.14 -8.38 -9.87
C ALA A 67 21.07 -9.47 -10.04
N ARG A 68 20.55 -9.98 -8.93
CA ARG A 68 19.54 -11.04 -8.93
C ARG A 68 18.23 -10.60 -9.59
N ILE A 69 17.74 -9.40 -9.29
CA ILE A 69 16.50 -8.91 -9.91
C ILE A 69 16.68 -8.67 -11.41
N ASN A 70 17.87 -8.25 -11.86
CA ASN A 70 18.16 -8.07 -13.29
C ASN A 70 18.24 -9.41 -14.04
N GLU A 71 18.70 -10.48 -13.40
CA GLU A 71 18.62 -11.84 -13.97
C GLU A 71 17.17 -12.25 -14.21
N ILE A 72 16.29 -12.02 -13.22
CA ILE A 72 14.85 -12.33 -13.34
C ILE A 72 14.21 -11.46 -14.43
N LYS A 73 14.57 -10.18 -14.51
CA LYS A 73 14.13 -9.30 -15.60
C LYS A 73 14.55 -9.85 -16.97
N ALA A 74 15.80 -10.27 -17.12
CA ALA A 74 16.28 -10.87 -18.35
C ALA A 74 15.56 -12.18 -18.69
N GLU A 75 15.26 -13.01 -17.70
CA GLU A 75 14.46 -14.23 -17.85
C GLU A 75 13.06 -13.89 -18.41
N PHE A 76 12.37 -12.92 -17.79
CA PHE A 76 11.06 -12.43 -18.27
C PHE A 76 11.13 -11.89 -19.70
N GLU A 77 12.11 -11.03 -20.00
CA GLU A 77 12.28 -10.42 -21.33
C GLU A 77 12.65 -11.42 -22.42
N SER A 78 13.25 -12.56 -22.05
CA SER A 78 13.56 -13.66 -22.97
C SER A 78 12.38 -14.60 -23.21
N GLY A 79 11.35 -14.55 -22.35
CA GLY A 79 10.16 -15.40 -22.41
C GLY A 79 8.99 -14.79 -23.16
N ASP A 80 7.78 -15.22 -22.79
CA ASP A 80 6.53 -14.83 -23.47
C ASP A 80 6.09 -13.38 -23.17
N ARG A 81 6.64 -12.78 -22.10
CA ARG A 81 6.39 -11.38 -21.69
C ARG A 81 4.90 -11.05 -21.44
N THR A 82 4.11 -12.04 -21.05
CA THR A 82 2.71 -11.86 -20.65
C THR A 82 2.60 -11.67 -19.14
N GLU A 83 1.47 -11.15 -18.68
CA GLU A 83 1.15 -11.04 -17.26
C GLU A 83 1.24 -12.40 -16.55
N GLU A 84 0.77 -13.49 -17.18
CA GLU A 84 0.80 -14.84 -16.60
C GLU A 84 2.24 -15.34 -16.44
N SER A 85 3.11 -15.07 -17.43
CA SER A 85 4.53 -15.42 -17.33
C SER A 85 5.23 -14.63 -16.22
N PHE A 86 4.85 -13.36 -16.02
CA PHE A 86 5.33 -12.55 -14.90
C PHE A 86 4.85 -13.11 -13.55
N ALA A 87 3.56 -13.47 -13.46
CA ALA A 87 2.96 -14.05 -12.27
C ALA A 87 3.64 -15.37 -11.87
N ALA A 88 4.02 -16.20 -12.84
CA ALA A 88 4.78 -17.42 -12.59
C ALA A 88 6.17 -17.12 -11.99
N LEU A 89 6.89 -16.14 -12.56
CA LEU A 89 8.19 -15.70 -12.02
C LEU A 89 8.06 -15.11 -10.62
N ALA A 90 7.00 -14.35 -10.36
CA ALA A 90 6.71 -13.80 -9.04
C ALA A 90 6.48 -14.92 -8.01
N GLY A 91 5.71 -15.95 -8.35
CA GLY A 91 5.52 -17.10 -7.48
C GLY A 91 6.79 -17.92 -7.24
N GLN A 92 7.72 -17.93 -8.19
CA GLN A 92 8.98 -18.67 -8.08
C GLN A 92 10.05 -17.92 -7.29
N TYR A 93 10.16 -16.61 -7.48
CA TYR A 93 11.31 -15.85 -7.02
C TYR A 93 11.00 -14.76 -6.00
N SER A 94 9.74 -14.31 -5.87
CA SER A 94 9.46 -13.18 -5.00
C SER A 94 9.55 -13.57 -3.52
N GLU A 95 10.29 -12.76 -2.78
CA GLU A 95 10.44 -12.82 -1.33
C GLU A 95 9.37 -12.03 -0.57
N ASP A 96 8.38 -11.46 -1.29
CA ASP A 96 7.18 -10.92 -0.66
C ASP A 96 6.16 -12.04 -0.39
N ALA A 97 6.16 -12.54 0.83
CA ALA A 97 5.20 -13.56 1.26
C ALA A 97 3.73 -13.10 1.21
N GLY A 98 3.47 -11.79 1.14
CA GLY A 98 2.11 -11.24 1.04
C GLY A 98 1.49 -11.38 -0.35
N SER A 99 2.31 -11.47 -1.41
CA SER A 99 1.83 -11.44 -2.79
C SER A 99 2.38 -12.57 -3.68
N ASN A 100 3.49 -13.21 -3.32
CA ASN A 100 4.13 -14.24 -4.16
C ASN A 100 3.18 -15.38 -4.55
N THR A 101 2.30 -15.80 -3.64
CA THR A 101 1.29 -16.84 -3.89
C THR A 101 0.14 -16.42 -4.81
N ASN A 102 -0.02 -15.11 -5.05
CA ASN A 102 -0.97 -14.55 -6.02
C ASN A 102 -0.27 -13.96 -7.25
N GLY A 103 0.95 -14.43 -7.54
CA GLY A 103 1.74 -13.95 -8.68
C GLY A 103 2.16 -12.49 -8.55
N GLY A 104 2.42 -12.04 -7.33
CA GLY A 104 2.91 -10.69 -7.04
C GLY A 104 1.88 -9.58 -7.16
N LEU A 105 0.58 -9.90 -7.25
CA LEU A 105 -0.48 -8.94 -7.55
C LEU A 105 -0.82 -8.04 -6.35
N TYR A 106 -0.79 -6.73 -6.59
CA TYR A 106 -1.44 -5.71 -5.78
C TYR A 106 -2.50 -4.99 -6.61
N GLU A 107 -3.69 -4.86 -6.03
CA GLU A 107 -4.86 -4.20 -6.63
C GLU A 107 -5.22 -2.94 -5.83
N ASN A 108 -5.93 -2.02 -6.48
CA ASN A 108 -6.41 -0.78 -5.87
C ASN A 108 -5.32 0.07 -5.20
N ILE A 109 -4.13 0.08 -5.80
CA ILE A 109 -3.00 0.89 -5.33
C ILE A 109 -3.37 2.37 -5.45
N TYR A 110 -3.31 3.11 -4.34
CA TYR A 110 -3.51 4.55 -4.30
C TYR A 110 -2.20 5.30 -4.04
N LYS A 111 -2.16 6.60 -4.34
CA LYS A 111 -0.95 7.42 -4.23
C LYS A 111 -0.44 7.47 -2.80
N GLY A 112 0.86 7.27 -2.63
CA GLY A 112 1.55 7.24 -1.34
C GLY A 112 1.34 5.95 -0.54
N GLN A 113 0.73 4.92 -1.12
CA GLN A 113 0.59 3.61 -0.45
C GLN A 113 1.90 2.82 -0.48
N MET A 114 2.65 2.92 -1.58
CA MET A 114 3.87 2.14 -1.80
C MET A 114 5.12 2.92 -1.41
N VAL A 115 6.26 2.23 -1.36
CA VAL A 115 7.58 2.89 -1.22
C VAL A 115 7.79 3.89 -2.36
N PRO A 116 8.51 5.01 -2.13
CA PRO A 116 8.47 6.18 -3.01
C PRO A 116 8.70 5.90 -4.50
N GLU A 117 9.69 5.06 -4.82
CA GLU A 117 10.06 4.72 -6.19
C GLU A 117 9.04 3.80 -6.86
N PHE A 118 8.43 2.88 -6.10
CA PHE A 118 7.34 2.05 -6.61
C PHE A 118 6.07 2.89 -6.83
N ASP A 119 5.73 3.78 -5.89
CA ASP A 119 4.62 4.70 -6.05
C ASP A 119 4.80 5.59 -7.29
N ALA A 120 6.02 6.11 -7.49
CA ALA A 120 6.38 6.88 -8.68
C ALA A 120 6.20 6.08 -9.97
N PHE A 121 6.61 4.81 -10.00
CA PHE A 121 6.35 3.93 -11.15
C PHE A 121 4.85 3.75 -11.39
N CYS A 122 4.06 3.42 -10.36
CA CYS A 122 2.61 3.21 -10.53
C CYS A 122 1.89 4.40 -11.18
N PHE A 123 2.29 5.63 -10.85
CA PHE A 123 1.60 6.85 -11.31
C PHE A 123 2.35 7.65 -12.38
N ALA A 124 3.36 7.07 -13.03
CA ALA A 124 4.13 7.71 -14.11
C ALA A 124 3.46 7.66 -15.51
N GLY A 125 2.26 7.06 -15.63
CA GLY A 125 1.52 6.98 -16.91
C GLY A 125 1.92 5.80 -17.79
N HIS A 126 2.26 4.67 -17.17
CA HIS A 126 2.59 3.41 -17.84
C HIS A 126 1.40 2.77 -18.56
N LYS A 127 1.71 1.84 -19.45
CA LYS A 127 0.74 0.98 -20.14
C LYS A 127 0.85 -0.44 -19.62
N SER A 128 -0.24 -1.19 -19.75
CA SER A 128 -0.24 -2.61 -19.40
C SER A 128 0.93 -3.33 -20.09
N GLY A 129 1.72 -4.07 -19.33
CA GLY A 129 2.93 -4.75 -19.82
C GLY A 129 4.23 -3.98 -19.64
N ASP A 130 4.19 -2.70 -19.27
CA ASP A 130 5.40 -1.97 -18.94
C ASP A 130 6.03 -2.55 -17.67
N ILE A 131 7.36 -2.66 -17.67
CA ILE A 131 8.13 -3.14 -16.53
C ILE A 131 9.26 -2.17 -16.19
N ASP A 132 9.63 -2.10 -14.92
CA ASP A 132 10.86 -1.47 -14.48
C ASP A 132 11.38 -2.05 -13.17
N VAL A 133 12.66 -1.84 -12.89
CA VAL A 133 13.28 -2.19 -11.61
C VAL A 133 13.34 -0.94 -10.74
N VAL A 134 12.66 -0.99 -9.60
CA VAL A 134 12.65 0.09 -8.62
C VAL A 134 13.27 -0.37 -7.30
N TYR A 135 13.94 0.54 -6.61
CA TYR A 135 14.45 0.29 -5.27
C TYR A 135 13.35 0.52 -4.23
N GLY A 136 13.34 -0.28 -3.17
CA GLY A 136 12.40 -0.11 -2.06
C GLY A 136 13.10 -0.32 -0.73
N GLU A 137 12.97 0.64 0.18
CA GLU A 137 13.51 0.55 1.53
C GLU A 137 12.55 1.18 2.54
N ASN A 138 12.30 0.45 3.63
CA ASN A 138 11.59 0.93 4.80
C ASN A 138 12.18 0.32 6.07
N SER A 139 11.54 0.53 7.22
CA SER A 139 12.04 0.02 8.51
C SER A 139 12.10 -1.52 8.61
N GLY A 140 11.45 -2.24 7.69
CA GLY A 140 11.35 -3.70 7.70
C GLY A 140 12.13 -4.42 6.60
N TYR A 141 12.54 -3.74 5.53
CA TYR A 141 13.35 -4.33 4.46
C TYR A 141 14.07 -3.27 3.62
N ALA A 142 15.13 -3.68 2.93
CA ALA A 142 15.68 -3.01 1.76
C ALA A 142 15.77 -4.01 0.61
N GLY A 143 15.51 -3.61 -0.62
CA GLY A 143 15.53 -4.52 -1.76
C GLY A 143 15.15 -3.86 -3.07
N TYR A 144 15.06 -4.69 -4.11
CA TYR A 144 14.62 -4.27 -5.43
C TYR A 144 13.35 -4.98 -5.83
N HIS A 145 12.48 -4.25 -6.50
CA HIS A 145 11.26 -4.75 -7.08
C HIS A 145 11.38 -4.68 -8.59
N LEU A 146 11.20 -5.81 -9.28
CA LEU A 146 10.77 -5.77 -10.67
C LEU A 146 9.26 -5.57 -10.66
N VAL A 147 8.77 -4.49 -11.24
CA VAL A 147 7.36 -4.13 -11.28
C VAL A 147 6.83 -4.34 -12.69
N TYR A 148 5.61 -4.85 -12.79
CA TYR A 148 4.83 -4.98 -14.02
C TYR A 148 3.54 -4.18 -13.84
N PHE A 149 3.31 -3.20 -14.70
CA PHE A 149 2.08 -2.43 -14.69
C PHE A 149 0.95 -3.25 -15.33
N VAL A 150 -0.11 -3.51 -14.56
CA VAL A 150 -1.27 -4.26 -15.05
C VAL A 150 -2.27 -3.32 -15.72
N GLY A 151 -2.67 -2.26 -15.00
CA GLY A 151 -3.65 -1.31 -15.51
C GLY A 151 -4.22 -0.37 -14.45
N GLU A 152 -5.07 0.53 -14.90
CA GLU A 152 -5.89 1.40 -14.05
C GLU A 152 -7.14 0.65 -13.58
N GLY A 153 -7.54 0.90 -12.33
CA GLY A 153 -8.75 0.40 -11.70
C GLY A 153 -9.80 1.50 -11.52
N ASP A 154 -10.67 1.33 -10.51
CA ASP A 154 -11.72 2.29 -10.19
C ASP A 154 -11.17 3.60 -9.61
N LEU A 155 -12.02 4.63 -9.58
CA LEU A 155 -11.69 5.89 -8.92
C LEU A 155 -11.40 5.65 -7.43
N TYR A 156 -10.32 6.21 -6.92
CA TYR A 156 -9.95 6.04 -5.51
C TYR A 156 -11.05 6.55 -4.56
N SER A 157 -11.76 7.61 -4.93
CA SER A 157 -12.97 8.08 -4.23
C SER A 157 -14.07 7.01 -4.12
N ASN A 158 -14.29 6.18 -5.15
CA ASN A 158 -15.23 5.06 -5.09
C ASN A 158 -14.70 3.97 -4.16
N VAL A 159 -13.41 3.61 -4.28
CA VAL A 159 -12.76 2.61 -3.40
C VAL A 159 -12.88 3.00 -1.93
N ILE A 160 -12.69 4.28 -1.60
CA ILE A 160 -12.89 4.79 -0.23
C ILE A 160 -14.35 4.63 0.21
N ALA A 161 -15.31 5.01 -0.65
CA ALA A 161 -16.73 4.93 -0.33
C ALA A 161 -17.18 3.48 -0.12
N GLU A 162 -16.75 2.56 -0.97
CA GLU A 162 -17.03 1.13 -0.87
C GLU A 162 -16.44 0.52 0.40
N ASN A 163 -15.18 0.83 0.72
CA ASN A 163 -14.54 0.36 1.95
C ASN A 163 -15.25 0.89 3.21
N ALA A 164 -15.72 2.13 3.19
CA ALA A 164 -16.49 2.70 4.29
C ALA A 164 -17.83 1.97 4.48
N LEU A 165 -18.58 1.75 3.40
CA LEU A 165 -19.85 1.02 3.43
C LEU A 165 -19.66 -0.43 3.89
N LEU A 166 -18.60 -1.10 3.44
CA LEU A 166 -18.27 -2.46 3.84
C LEU A 166 -17.91 -2.53 5.33
N SER A 167 -17.08 -1.60 5.81
CA SER A 167 -16.72 -1.50 7.23
C SER A 167 -17.95 -1.30 8.10
N ASP A 168 -18.85 -0.39 7.73
CA ASP A 168 -20.09 -0.15 8.46
C ASP A 168 -20.99 -1.39 8.49
N ALA A 169 -21.14 -2.08 7.35
CA ALA A 169 -21.92 -3.30 7.26
C ALA A 169 -21.32 -4.46 8.08
N VAL A 170 -20.00 -4.62 8.06
CA VAL A 170 -19.29 -5.63 8.87
C VAL A 170 -19.42 -5.32 10.36
N ASN A 171 -19.27 -4.06 10.77
CA ASN A 171 -19.44 -3.66 12.17
C ASN A 171 -20.87 -3.94 12.65
N ALA A 172 -21.87 -3.54 11.87
CA ALA A 172 -23.28 -3.83 12.19
C ALA A 172 -23.55 -5.34 12.29
N PHE A 173 -23.00 -6.15 11.38
CA PHE A 173 -23.12 -7.60 11.44
C PHE A 173 -22.45 -8.18 12.68
N VAL A 174 -21.23 -7.75 13.01
CA VAL A 174 -20.51 -8.22 14.20
C VAL A 174 -21.28 -7.85 15.46
N GLU A 175 -21.79 -6.62 15.56
CA GLU A 175 -22.63 -6.15 16.67
C GLU A 175 -23.87 -7.02 16.84
N GLU A 176 -24.60 -7.30 15.75
CA GLU A 176 -25.76 -8.21 15.77
C GLU A 176 -25.39 -9.61 16.25
N GLN A 177 -24.25 -10.16 15.79
CA GLN A 177 -23.83 -11.50 16.21
C GLN A 177 -23.45 -11.57 17.70
N ILE A 178 -22.93 -10.48 18.28
CA ILE A 178 -22.50 -10.45 19.69
C ILE A 178 -23.56 -9.88 20.65
N GLU A 179 -24.63 -9.27 20.16
CA GLU A 179 -25.72 -8.67 20.97
C GLU A 179 -26.34 -9.67 21.95
N GLY A 180 -26.39 -10.96 21.58
CA GLY A 180 -26.88 -12.04 22.42
C GLY A 180 -25.83 -12.73 23.32
N TYR A 181 -24.57 -12.29 23.29
CA TYR A 181 -23.48 -12.87 24.08
C TYR A 181 -23.15 -11.97 25.27
N GLU A 182 -23.41 -12.46 26.48
CA GLU A 182 -22.92 -11.84 27.71
C GLU A 182 -21.39 -12.04 27.79
N PRO A 183 -20.56 -10.99 27.90
CA PRO A 183 -19.13 -11.15 28.09
C PRO A 183 -18.86 -11.79 29.46
N VAL A 184 -18.67 -13.11 29.50
CA VAL A 184 -18.32 -13.84 30.73
C VAL A 184 -16.87 -13.53 31.09
N LEU A 185 -16.66 -12.61 32.03
CA LEU A 185 -15.35 -12.38 32.64
C LEU A 185 -15.03 -13.52 33.62
N ARG A 186 -14.24 -14.51 33.16
CA ARG A 186 -13.49 -15.40 34.06
C ARG A 186 -12.00 -15.11 33.95
N PHE A 187 -11.34 -15.19 35.10
CA PHE A 187 -9.98 -14.74 35.40
C PHE A 187 -8.97 -14.99 34.26
N TRP A 188 -8.35 -13.90 33.78
CA TRP A 188 -7.25 -13.76 32.79
C TRP A 188 -7.53 -14.10 31.31
N SER A 189 -8.75 -14.44 30.88
CA SER A 189 -9.06 -14.54 29.43
C SER A 189 -10.53 -14.25 29.12
N ARG A 190 -10.78 -13.47 28.06
CA ARG A 190 -12.12 -13.17 27.53
C ARG A 190 -12.50 -14.24 26.52
N TYR A 191 -13.58 -14.99 26.77
CA TYR A 191 -14.21 -15.89 25.81
C TYR A 191 -15.64 -15.42 25.53
N ALA A 192 -16.04 -15.39 24.25
CA ALA A 192 -17.44 -15.30 23.86
C ALA A 192 -17.99 -16.74 23.77
N GLY A 193 -19.03 -17.06 24.53
CA GLY A 193 -19.65 -18.37 24.55
C GLY A 193 -21.17 -18.25 24.68
N ARG A 194 -21.88 -19.11 23.94
CA ARG A 194 -23.34 -19.20 23.90
C ARG A 194 -23.87 -20.02 25.08
#